data_AF-A0A2V8SW93-F1
#
_entry.id   AF-A0A2V8SW93-F1
#
_cell.length_a   1.000
_cell.length_b   1.000
_cell.length_c   1.000
_cell.angle_alpha   90.00
_cell.angle_beta   90.00
_cell.angle_gamma   90.00
#
_symmetry.space_group_name_H-M   'P 1'
#
loop_
_entity.id
_entity.type
_entity.pdbx_description
1 polymer ?
#
loop_
_entity_poly.entity_id
_entity_poly.type
_entity_poly.pdbx_seq_one_letter_code
_entity_poly.pdbx_strand_id
1 'polypeptide(L)'
;MAGFSLTKGADKYDFDVAGAVNKNSQPVGVWTTSKDNKLVVNDNNGNALASFDVTWQFNADNQLILGSGGNPVFNFQSVAGLRPLMTTVNAVLNVRPDRNNIFNFNLRGEWDLTADHDLSFTINGVQSVIDGFIQDPRSRFMYHFFNKQDLTQESILGFVGSWQQRVDANGTPLLDFQYKREDGSADTFTLPQGVTINKSINQFMYQYNKAGHSFRVQFVGLLQVTEDFQITYSIDRQVSQTGAEQVASTTFTIGATFKNNNFSGSLDVLVNKTDGTSGAFTLSISGSFTAVLGQTKLQAGFTFSQVRAGNTITTAVGFSGSLQLKNGQVQWQFVKNAQTMTIAVSAADIKLGPARVDARLNIVGAGGQGDQCDSAPGDMNNSITLLEE
;
A
#
# COMPACT_ATOMS: atom_id res chain seq x y z
N MET A 1 -30.18 -19.41 29.14
CA MET A 1 -29.33 -18.33 28.59
C MET A 1 -28.05 -18.96 28.11
N ALA A 2 -27.49 -18.49 27.01
CA ALA A 2 -26.18 -18.95 26.56
C ALA A 2 -25.10 -18.47 27.53
N GLY A 3 -24.24 -19.37 27.95
CA GLY A 3 -23.28 -19.09 29.01
C GLY A 3 -22.41 -20.28 29.32
N PHE A 4 -21.49 -20.08 30.25
CA PHE A 4 -20.55 -21.08 30.73
C PHE A 4 -20.38 -20.96 32.24
N SER A 5 -19.77 -21.97 32.85
CA SER A 5 -19.53 -22.00 34.28
C SER A 5 -18.05 -22.18 34.59
N LEU A 6 -17.56 -21.47 35.60
CA LEU A 6 -16.23 -21.67 36.19
C LEU A 6 -16.36 -21.82 37.71
N THR A 7 -15.42 -22.53 38.31
CA THR A 7 -15.39 -22.76 39.76
C THR A 7 -14.16 -22.12 40.39
N LYS A 8 -14.31 -21.51 41.57
CA LYS A 8 -13.20 -21.02 42.38
C LYS A 8 -13.43 -21.43 43.84
N GLY A 9 -12.60 -22.35 44.34
CA GLY A 9 -12.88 -23.01 45.61
C GLY A 9 -14.20 -23.77 45.55
N ALA A 10 -15.08 -23.56 46.54
CA ALA A 10 -16.40 -24.18 46.60
C ALA A 10 -17.47 -23.44 45.77
N ASP A 11 -17.15 -22.26 45.23
CA ASP A 11 -18.12 -21.41 44.57
C ASP A 11 -18.19 -21.68 43.06
N LYS A 12 -19.42 -21.82 42.54
CA LYS A 12 -19.71 -21.90 41.12
C LYS A 12 -20.18 -20.54 40.60
N TYR A 13 -19.55 -20.08 39.53
CA TYR A 13 -19.91 -18.85 38.84
C TYR A 13 -20.46 -19.21 37.46
N ASP A 14 -21.69 -18.77 37.18
CA ASP A 14 -22.36 -18.92 35.89
C ASP A 14 -22.33 -17.58 35.15
N PHE A 15 -21.67 -17.56 34.01
CA PHE A 15 -21.44 -16.39 33.16
C PHE A 15 -22.38 -16.44 31.97
N ASP A 16 -23.14 -15.39 31.74
CA ASP A 16 -23.86 -15.24 30.49
C ASP A 16 -23.03 -14.45 29.45
N VAL A 17 -23.37 -14.63 28.18
CA VAL A 17 -22.72 -13.92 27.06
C VAL A 17 -23.16 -12.45 26.90
N ALA A 18 -24.09 -11.99 27.74
CA ALA A 18 -24.56 -10.62 27.84
C ALA A 18 -23.90 -9.85 29.01
N GLY A 19 -22.95 -10.48 29.72
CA GLY A 19 -22.14 -9.90 30.77
C GLY A 19 -22.56 -10.21 32.19
N ALA A 20 -23.75 -10.77 32.45
CA ALA A 20 -24.20 -11.03 33.81
C ALA A 20 -23.53 -12.27 34.42
N VAL A 21 -23.39 -12.26 35.74
CA VAL A 21 -22.79 -13.37 36.50
C VAL A 21 -23.66 -13.72 37.70
N ASN A 22 -23.94 -15.01 37.85
CA ASN A 22 -24.52 -15.59 39.07
C ASN A 22 -23.46 -16.39 39.83
N LYS A 23 -23.37 -16.20 41.15
CA LYS A 23 -22.60 -17.03 42.06
C LYS A 23 -23.55 -17.93 42.83
N ASN A 24 -23.39 -19.26 42.72
CA ASN A 24 -24.27 -20.25 43.37
C ASN A 24 -25.76 -19.96 43.12
N SER A 25 -26.12 -19.66 41.86
CA SER A 25 -27.47 -19.26 41.41
C SER A 25 -28.00 -17.91 41.92
N GLN A 26 -27.17 -17.09 42.58
CA GLN A 26 -27.53 -15.74 43.00
C GLN A 26 -26.82 -14.69 42.15
N PRO A 27 -27.51 -13.66 41.63
CA PRO A 27 -26.86 -12.57 40.90
C PRO A 27 -25.78 -11.89 41.74
N VAL A 28 -24.58 -11.75 41.17
CA VAL A 28 -23.43 -11.19 41.88
C VAL A 28 -22.82 -9.97 41.18
N GLY A 29 -23.06 -9.82 39.87
CA GLY A 29 -22.64 -8.66 39.11
C GLY A 29 -22.39 -8.97 37.64
N VAL A 30 -21.31 -8.41 37.10
CA VAL A 30 -20.93 -8.52 35.68
C VAL A 30 -19.51 -9.04 35.51
N TRP A 31 -19.17 -9.56 34.34
CA TRP A 31 -17.79 -9.96 34.04
C TRP A 31 -17.13 -9.11 32.96
N THR A 32 -15.81 -9.10 32.97
CA THR A 32 -14.96 -8.50 31.95
C THR A 32 -13.63 -9.25 31.88
N THR A 33 -12.68 -8.72 31.10
CA THR A 33 -11.32 -9.22 31.02
C THR A 33 -10.33 -8.18 31.55
N SER A 34 -9.35 -8.63 32.33
CA SER A 34 -8.25 -7.79 32.81
C SER A 34 -7.19 -7.55 31.72
N LYS A 35 -6.15 -6.75 32.05
CA LYS A 35 -5.03 -6.47 31.14
C LYS A 35 -4.20 -7.70 30.79
N ASP A 36 -4.15 -8.69 31.69
CA ASP A 36 -3.51 -10.00 31.53
C ASP A 36 -4.48 -11.09 31.02
N ASN A 37 -5.64 -10.68 30.49
CA ASN A 37 -6.64 -11.55 29.88
C ASN A 37 -7.29 -12.58 30.80
N LYS A 38 -7.21 -12.39 32.13
CA LYS A 38 -8.03 -13.17 33.07
C LYS A 38 -9.47 -12.74 32.96
N LEU A 39 -10.38 -13.66 33.24
CA LEU A 39 -11.78 -13.33 33.42
C LEU A 39 -11.96 -12.74 34.82
N VAL A 40 -12.57 -11.57 34.94
CA VAL A 40 -12.83 -10.88 36.20
C VAL A 40 -14.32 -10.69 36.40
N VAL A 41 -14.83 -11.08 37.57
CA VAL A 41 -16.19 -10.77 38.03
C VAL A 41 -16.12 -9.51 38.88
N ASN A 42 -16.94 -8.53 38.55
CA ASN A 42 -17.10 -7.30 39.32
C ASN A 42 -18.52 -7.26 39.91
N ASP A 43 -18.66 -6.67 41.09
CA ASP A 43 -19.97 -6.28 41.61
C ASP A 43 -20.60 -5.16 40.75
N ASN A 44 -21.85 -4.79 41.05
CA ASN A 44 -22.55 -3.71 40.33
C ASN A 44 -21.92 -2.31 40.54
N ASN A 45 -20.96 -2.17 41.46
CA ASN A 45 -20.23 -0.93 41.72
C ASN A 45 -18.85 -0.92 41.02
N GLY A 46 -18.50 -1.99 40.31
CA GLY A 46 -17.21 -2.15 39.62
C GLY A 46 -16.07 -2.70 40.48
N ASN A 47 -16.33 -3.16 41.71
CA ASN A 47 -15.32 -3.78 42.55
C ASN A 47 -15.10 -5.23 42.15
N ALA A 48 -13.84 -5.63 41.98
CA ALA A 48 -13.49 -7.01 41.64
C ALA A 48 -13.84 -7.98 42.79
N LEU A 49 -14.62 -9.02 42.47
CA LEU A 49 -15.05 -10.08 43.39
C LEU A 49 -14.28 -11.37 43.20
N ALA A 50 -13.99 -11.74 41.94
CA ALA A 50 -13.27 -12.94 41.59
C ALA A 50 -12.50 -12.78 40.28
N SER A 51 -11.45 -13.58 40.12
CA SER A 51 -10.64 -13.64 38.90
C SER A 51 -10.28 -15.08 38.59
N PHE A 52 -10.27 -15.44 37.31
CA PHE A 52 -10.06 -16.79 36.80
C PHE A 52 -8.96 -16.78 35.74
N ASP A 53 -7.98 -17.65 35.93
CA ASP A 53 -7.01 -17.98 34.89
C ASP A 53 -7.70 -18.82 33.82
N VAL A 54 -7.65 -18.32 32.59
CA VAL A 54 -8.33 -18.91 31.43
C VAL A 54 -7.41 -18.83 30.22
N THR A 55 -7.69 -19.66 29.23
CA THR A 55 -7.02 -19.63 27.94
C THR A 55 -7.99 -19.10 26.90
N TRP A 56 -7.50 -18.23 26.02
CA TRP A 56 -8.24 -17.71 24.88
C TRP A 56 -7.53 -18.14 23.61
N GLN A 57 -8.26 -18.71 22.66
CA GLN A 57 -7.69 -19.12 21.39
C GLN A 57 -8.76 -19.14 20.28
N PHE A 58 -8.34 -18.94 19.04
CA PHE A 58 -9.16 -19.26 17.88
C PHE A 58 -8.94 -20.73 17.48
N ASN A 59 -10.02 -21.45 17.19
CA ASN A 59 -9.93 -22.79 16.62
C ASN A 59 -9.72 -22.76 15.10
N ALA A 60 -9.62 -23.95 14.47
CA ALA A 60 -9.42 -24.09 13.03
C ALA A 60 -10.58 -23.51 12.16
N ASP A 61 -11.75 -23.26 12.76
CA ASP A 61 -12.92 -22.69 12.12
C ASP A 61 -13.01 -21.16 12.30
N ASN A 62 -11.95 -20.51 12.79
CA ASN A 62 -11.90 -19.10 13.17
C ASN A 62 -12.91 -18.70 14.28
N GLN A 63 -13.18 -19.61 15.20
CA GLN A 63 -14.10 -19.36 16.32
C GLN A 63 -13.31 -19.13 17.60
N LEU A 64 -13.72 -18.15 18.42
CA LEU A 64 -13.06 -17.85 19.67
C LEU A 64 -13.54 -18.82 20.75
N ILE A 65 -12.58 -19.49 21.37
CA ILE A 65 -12.78 -20.51 22.40
C ILE A 65 -12.19 -20.00 23.71
N LEU A 66 -13.00 -20.10 24.76
CA LEU A 66 -12.56 -20.00 26.14
C LEU A 66 -12.19 -21.39 26.65
N GLY A 67 -11.02 -21.53 27.25
CA GLY A 67 -10.57 -22.73 27.93
C GLY A 67 -10.27 -22.51 29.41
N SER A 68 -10.36 -23.57 30.21
CA SER A 68 -9.93 -23.59 31.62
C SER A 68 -9.39 -24.97 31.97
N GLY A 69 -8.29 -25.01 32.72
CA GLY A 69 -7.63 -26.28 33.09
C GLY A 69 -7.23 -27.14 31.88
N GLY A 70 -6.84 -26.50 30.76
CA GLY A 70 -6.46 -27.17 29.51
C GLY A 70 -7.63 -27.68 28.66
N ASN A 71 -8.89 -27.50 29.09
CA ASN A 71 -10.07 -27.97 28.36
C ASN A 71 -10.87 -26.80 27.78
N PRO A 72 -11.44 -26.92 26.56
CA PRO A 72 -12.43 -25.98 26.06
C PRO A 72 -13.66 -25.94 26.97
N VAL A 73 -14.07 -24.73 27.36
CA VAL A 73 -15.21 -24.48 28.23
C VAL A 73 -16.37 -23.86 27.44
N PHE A 74 -16.05 -22.96 26.50
CA PHE A 74 -17.08 -22.25 25.74
C PHE A 74 -16.59 -21.83 24.35
N ASN A 75 -17.50 -21.86 23.39
CA ASN A 75 -17.27 -21.37 22.02
C ASN A 75 -18.27 -20.25 21.73
N PHE A 76 -17.76 -19.05 21.47
CA PHE A 76 -18.61 -17.86 21.33
C PHE A 76 -19.42 -17.85 20.03
N GLN A 77 -19.05 -18.67 19.04
CA GLN A 77 -19.70 -18.76 17.73
C GLN A 77 -20.63 -19.96 17.60
N SER A 78 -20.60 -20.93 18.53
CA SER A 78 -21.44 -22.14 18.43
C SER A 78 -22.86 -21.98 18.97
N VAL A 79 -23.17 -20.84 19.57
CA VAL A 79 -24.49 -20.61 20.17
C VAL A 79 -25.46 -20.12 19.11
N ALA A 80 -26.52 -20.90 18.88
CA ALA A 80 -27.59 -20.52 17.97
C ALA A 80 -28.22 -19.17 18.37
N GLY A 81 -28.34 -18.27 17.39
CA GLY A 81 -28.96 -16.96 17.56
C GLY A 81 -28.01 -15.84 17.99
N LEU A 82 -26.82 -16.16 18.52
CA LEU A 82 -25.79 -15.14 18.71
C LEU A 82 -25.16 -14.77 17.37
N ARG A 83 -24.73 -13.51 17.27
CA ARG A 83 -24.03 -12.98 16.10
C ARG A 83 -22.76 -12.28 16.59
N PRO A 84 -21.68 -13.03 16.87
CA PRO A 84 -20.45 -12.45 17.36
C PRO A 84 -19.90 -11.43 16.38
N LEU A 85 -19.37 -10.34 16.91
CA LEU A 85 -18.64 -9.34 16.15
C LEU A 85 -17.30 -9.10 16.83
N MET A 86 -16.24 -9.20 16.05
CA MET A 86 -14.88 -8.94 16.50
C MET A 86 -14.30 -7.77 15.71
N THR A 87 -13.73 -6.82 16.44
CA THR A 87 -13.04 -5.67 15.87
C THR A 87 -11.78 -5.40 16.67
N THR A 88 -10.95 -4.49 16.21
CA THR A 88 -9.74 -4.05 16.93
C THR A 88 -9.82 -2.57 17.27
N VAL A 89 -9.35 -2.22 18.46
CA VAL A 89 -9.15 -0.83 18.90
C VAL A 89 -7.75 -0.73 19.49
N ASN A 90 -6.85 0.06 18.89
CA ASN A 90 -5.43 0.14 19.28
C ASN A 90 -4.78 -1.25 19.43
N ALA A 91 -5.01 -2.14 18.46
CA ALA A 91 -4.58 -3.54 18.44
C ALA A 91 -5.12 -4.43 19.58
N VAL A 92 -6.09 -3.97 20.38
CA VAL A 92 -6.84 -4.80 21.32
C VAL A 92 -8.02 -5.42 20.60
N LEU A 93 -8.19 -6.73 20.69
CA LEU A 93 -9.35 -7.43 20.16
C LEU A 93 -10.57 -7.10 21.03
N ASN A 94 -11.51 -6.33 20.49
CA ASN A 94 -12.81 -6.13 21.11
C ASN A 94 -13.77 -7.21 20.62
N VAL A 95 -14.28 -8.01 21.56
CA VAL A 95 -15.20 -9.11 21.28
C VAL A 95 -16.58 -8.72 21.80
N ARG A 96 -17.55 -8.75 20.90
CA ARG A 96 -18.96 -8.58 21.19
C ARG A 96 -19.68 -9.89 20.88
N PRO A 97 -19.98 -10.75 21.87
CA PRO A 97 -20.59 -12.06 21.65
C PRO A 97 -21.90 -12.02 20.86
N ASP A 98 -22.66 -10.94 21.02
CA ASP A 98 -23.83 -10.64 20.20
C ASP A 98 -23.80 -9.18 19.77
N ARG A 99 -23.68 -8.93 18.47
CA ARG A 99 -23.71 -7.58 17.87
C ARG A 99 -24.97 -6.78 18.20
N ASN A 100 -26.04 -7.42 18.69
CA ASN A 100 -27.27 -6.73 19.10
C ASN A 100 -27.27 -6.35 20.59
N ASN A 101 -26.35 -6.87 21.41
CA ASN A 101 -26.24 -6.58 22.84
C ASN A 101 -25.04 -5.67 23.13
N ILE A 102 -25.15 -4.68 24.02
CA ILE A 102 -24.05 -3.73 24.31
C ILE A 102 -22.80 -4.36 24.94
N PHE A 103 -22.93 -5.55 25.55
CA PHE A 103 -21.84 -6.20 26.24
C PHE A 103 -20.68 -6.56 25.30
N ASN A 104 -19.46 -6.25 25.75
CA ASN A 104 -18.22 -6.59 25.09
C ASN A 104 -17.10 -6.79 26.11
N PHE A 105 -16.04 -7.48 25.70
CA PHE A 105 -14.82 -7.63 26.46
C PHE A 105 -13.60 -7.51 25.55
N ASN A 106 -12.43 -7.33 26.14
CA ASN A 106 -11.20 -6.96 25.43
C ASN A 106 -10.10 -7.99 25.64
N LEU A 107 -9.58 -8.55 24.56
CA LEU A 107 -8.44 -9.46 24.60
C LEU A 107 -7.20 -8.76 24.05
N ARG A 108 -6.08 -8.94 24.74
CA ARG A 108 -4.78 -8.34 24.46
C ARG A 108 -3.81 -9.43 24.09
N GLY A 109 -3.02 -9.19 23.07
CA GLY A 109 -2.04 -10.15 22.61
C GLY A 109 -1.10 -9.53 21.60
N GLU A 110 -0.32 -10.40 20.99
CA GLU A 110 0.61 -10.07 19.93
C GLU A 110 0.02 -10.49 18.60
N TRP A 111 0.05 -9.58 17.63
CA TRP A 111 -0.41 -9.86 16.28
C TRP A 111 0.79 -9.99 15.35
N ASP A 112 0.76 -11.02 14.50
CA ASP A 112 1.73 -11.20 13.43
C ASP A 112 1.02 -11.61 12.14
N LEU A 113 1.65 -11.36 10.99
CA LEU A 113 1.15 -11.75 9.67
C LEU A 113 2.04 -12.84 9.09
N THR A 114 1.45 -14.01 8.82
CA THR A 114 2.16 -15.12 8.21
C THR A 114 2.42 -14.87 6.71
N ALA A 115 3.29 -15.68 6.11
CA ALA A 115 3.59 -15.61 4.68
C ALA A 115 2.39 -15.93 3.76
N ASP A 116 1.40 -16.66 4.29
CA ASP A 116 0.15 -17.02 3.58
C ASP A 116 -0.99 -16.03 3.84
N HIS A 117 -0.67 -14.87 4.44
CA HIS A 117 -1.61 -13.80 4.80
C HIS A 117 -2.64 -14.21 5.85
N ASP A 118 -2.34 -15.21 6.66
CA ASP A 118 -3.07 -15.49 7.90
C ASP A 118 -2.58 -14.59 9.02
N LEU A 119 -3.52 -14.13 9.85
CA LEU A 119 -3.20 -13.33 11.02
C LEU A 119 -3.02 -14.26 12.21
N SER A 120 -1.86 -14.21 12.86
CA SER A 120 -1.65 -14.92 14.12
C SER A 120 -1.94 -14.00 15.31
N PHE A 121 -2.56 -14.54 16.34
CA PHE A 121 -2.85 -13.83 17.59
C PHE A 121 -2.39 -14.65 18.78
N THR A 122 -1.41 -14.12 19.51
CA THR A 122 -0.81 -14.79 20.66
C THR A 122 -1.28 -14.14 21.96
N ILE A 123 -1.97 -14.90 22.80
CA ILE A 123 -2.44 -14.47 24.12
C ILE A 123 -1.76 -15.33 25.18
N ASN A 124 -1.00 -14.72 26.10
CA ASN A 124 -0.35 -15.41 27.22
C ASN A 124 0.46 -16.65 26.76
N GLY A 125 1.14 -16.56 25.60
CA GLY A 125 1.94 -17.64 25.02
C GLY A 125 1.17 -18.64 24.16
N VAL A 126 -0.16 -18.55 24.07
CA VAL A 126 -0.99 -19.41 23.20
C VAL A 126 -1.23 -18.70 21.88
N GLN A 127 -0.60 -19.19 20.81
CA GLN A 127 -0.77 -18.67 19.45
C GLN A 127 -1.97 -19.32 18.77
N SER A 128 -2.83 -18.48 18.19
CA SER A 128 -3.87 -18.90 17.25
C SER A 128 -3.54 -18.39 15.85
N VAL A 129 -3.93 -19.14 14.82
CA VAL A 129 -3.86 -18.70 13.42
C VAL A 129 -5.27 -18.51 12.91
N ILE A 130 -5.58 -17.29 12.46
CA ILE A 130 -6.87 -16.90 11.93
C ILE A 130 -6.73 -16.84 10.41
N ASP A 131 -7.52 -17.66 9.71
CA ASP A 131 -7.54 -17.69 8.26
C ASP A 131 -8.48 -16.60 7.71
N GLY A 132 -7.95 -15.77 6.83
CA GLY A 132 -8.64 -14.60 6.30
C GLY A 132 -7.84 -13.90 5.21
N PHE A 133 -8.10 -12.62 5.01
CA PHE A 133 -7.40 -11.84 3.99
C PHE A 133 -7.38 -10.35 4.34
N ILE A 134 -6.36 -9.66 3.85
CA ILE A 134 -6.26 -8.20 3.87
C ILE A 134 -6.84 -7.65 2.56
N GLN A 135 -7.80 -6.74 2.67
CA GLN A 135 -8.34 -6.01 1.52
C GLN A 135 -8.86 -4.65 1.95
N ASP A 136 -8.47 -3.59 1.23
CA ASP A 136 -9.06 -2.27 1.45
C ASP A 136 -8.86 -1.34 0.24
N PRO A 137 -9.90 -0.59 -0.19
CA PRO A 137 -9.77 0.37 -1.28
C PRO A 137 -9.24 1.76 -0.85
N ARG A 138 -8.94 1.96 0.44
CA ARG A 138 -8.64 3.25 1.04
C ARG A 138 -7.32 3.22 1.83
N SER A 139 -6.32 2.48 1.37
CA SER A 139 -5.02 2.36 2.04
C SER A 139 -5.03 1.79 3.46
N ARG A 140 -6.14 1.27 4.01
CA ARG A 140 -6.18 0.78 5.39
C ARG A 140 -5.70 -0.66 5.49
N PHE A 141 -5.13 -1.03 6.62
CA PHE A 141 -4.94 -2.45 6.95
C PHE A 141 -6.23 -2.97 7.58
N MET A 142 -7.09 -3.57 6.75
CA MET A 142 -8.35 -4.20 7.16
C MET A 142 -8.24 -5.70 6.92
N TYR A 143 -8.23 -6.48 7.99
CA TYR A 143 -8.20 -7.93 7.94
C TYR A 143 -9.61 -8.49 8.06
N HIS A 144 -10.04 -9.24 7.06
CA HIS A 144 -11.34 -9.88 6.99
C HIS A 144 -11.20 -11.36 7.29
N PHE A 145 -12.06 -11.89 8.15
CA PHE A 145 -12.15 -13.33 8.36
C PHE A 145 -13.59 -13.73 8.63
N PHE A 146 -13.90 -14.99 8.34
CA PHE A 146 -15.22 -15.57 8.48
C PHE A 146 -15.17 -16.75 9.44
N ASN A 147 -16.24 -16.97 10.18
CA ASN A 147 -16.49 -18.27 10.78
C ASN A 147 -16.60 -19.30 9.66
N LYS A 148 -15.73 -20.31 9.62
CA LYS A 148 -15.70 -21.27 8.51
C LYS A 148 -16.94 -22.18 8.47
N GLN A 149 -17.67 -22.28 9.58
CA GLN A 149 -18.93 -23.01 9.68
C GLN A 149 -20.16 -22.14 9.34
N ASP A 150 -19.99 -20.81 9.29
CA ASP A 150 -21.04 -19.86 8.92
C ASP A 150 -20.44 -18.61 8.26
N LEU A 151 -20.30 -18.66 6.93
CA LEU A 151 -19.71 -17.58 6.13
C LEU A 151 -20.55 -16.28 6.10
N THR A 152 -21.71 -16.24 6.76
CA THR A 152 -22.46 -14.99 6.95
C THR A 152 -21.93 -14.18 8.14
N GLN A 153 -21.08 -14.78 8.96
CA GLN A 153 -20.45 -14.15 10.14
C GLN A 153 -19.04 -13.65 9.78
N GLU A 154 -18.99 -12.49 9.16
CA GLU A 154 -17.74 -11.76 8.91
C GLU A 154 -17.33 -10.92 10.11
N SER A 155 -16.05 -10.95 10.43
CA SER A 155 -15.41 -9.98 11.32
C SER A 155 -14.28 -9.26 10.59
N ILE A 156 -14.13 -7.97 10.91
CA ILE A 156 -13.15 -7.10 10.26
C ILE A 156 -12.29 -6.43 11.33
N LEU A 157 -11.00 -6.73 11.32
CA LEU A 157 -10.01 -6.16 12.22
C LEU A 157 -9.29 -5.00 11.50
N GLY A 158 -9.56 -3.77 11.96
CA GLY A 158 -8.92 -2.57 11.45
C GLY A 158 -7.77 -2.13 12.35
N PHE A 159 -6.59 -1.96 11.77
CA PHE A 159 -5.40 -1.50 12.50
C PHE A 159 -5.09 -0.05 12.14
N VAL A 160 -4.86 0.77 13.17
CA VAL A 160 -4.49 2.18 12.99
C VAL A 160 -2.97 2.28 12.92
N GLY A 161 -2.43 2.88 11.88
CA GLY A 161 -0.99 2.86 11.64
C GLY A 161 -0.51 3.69 10.45
N SER A 162 0.69 3.38 10.00
CA SER A 162 1.33 3.94 8.80
C SER A 162 1.95 2.82 7.98
N TRP A 163 2.03 3.04 6.67
CA TRP A 163 2.78 2.14 5.81
C TRP A 163 4.24 2.54 5.77
N GLN A 164 5.13 1.56 5.67
CA GLN A 164 6.55 1.78 5.46
C GLN A 164 7.01 0.97 4.25
N GLN A 165 7.90 1.56 3.46
CA GLN A 165 8.50 0.88 2.33
C GLN A 165 9.79 0.20 2.78
N ARG A 166 10.01 -1.02 2.31
CA ARG A 166 11.33 -1.68 2.32
C ARG A 166 11.65 -2.21 0.92
N VAL A 167 12.91 -2.48 0.66
CA VAL A 167 13.38 -3.09 -0.58
C VAL A 167 14.20 -4.33 -0.23
N ASP A 168 13.89 -5.47 -0.84
CA ASP A 168 14.67 -6.69 -0.62
C ASP A 168 16.00 -6.67 -1.39
N ALA A 169 16.81 -7.73 -1.19
CA ALA A 169 18.11 -7.87 -1.87
C ALA A 169 18.00 -7.97 -3.41
N ASN A 170 16.81 -8.27 -3.95
CA ASN A 170 16.56 -8.37 -5.39
C ASN A 170 16.04 -7.05 -6.00
N GLY A 171 15.83 -6.03 -5.17
CA GLY A 171 15.23 -4.76 -5.61
C GLY A 171 13.70 -4.82 -5.67
N THR A 172 13.05 -5.80 -5.04
CA THR A 172 11.59 -5.85 -4.95
C THR A 172 11.11 -4.83 -3.92
N PRO A 173 10.24 -3.88 -4.29
CA PRO A 173 9.61 -2.99 -3.32
C PRO A 173 8.55 -3.77 -2.53
N LEU A 174 8.74 -3.83 -1.22
CA LEU A 174 7.88 -4.51 -0.26
C LEU A 174 7.31 -3.48 0.72
N LEU A 175 6.26 -3.88 1.44
CA LEU A 175 5.59 -3.01 2.40
C LEU A 175 5.54 -3.65 3.78
N ASP A 176 5.63 -2.77 4.76
CA ASP A 176 5.34 -3.05 6.15
C ASP A 176 4.22 -2.12 6.60
N PHE A 177 3.36 -2.58 7.52
CA PHE A 177 2.37 -1.74 8.17
C PHE A 177 2.69 -1.63 9.65
N GLN A 178 3.14 -0.45 10.08
CA GLN A 178 3.44 -0.15 11.47
C GLN A 178 2.15 0.30 12.17
N TYR A 179 1.61 -0.54 13.04
CA TYR A 179 0.37 -0.26 13.77
C TYR A 179 0.63 0.16 15.22
N LYS A 180 -0.29 0.96 15.78
CA LYS A 180 -0.23 1.45 17.16
C LYS A 180 -0.88 0.46 18.13
N ARG A 181 -0.20 0.16 19.24
CA ARG A 181 -0.70 -0.66 20.36
C ARG A 181 -1.40 0.20 21.42
N GLU A 182 -2.10 -0.44 22.34
CA GLU A 182 -2.87 0.21 23.42
C GLU A 182 -1.99 1.07 24.34
N ASP A 183 -0.74 0.66 24.56
CA ASP A 183 0.24 1.35 25.40
C ASP A 183 0.97 2.50 24.68
N GLY A 184 0.63 2.76 23.41
CA GLY A 184 1.26 3.78 22.58
C GLY A 184 2.54 3.32 21.87
N SER A 185 3.03 2.11 22.13
CA SER A 185 4.09 1.49 21.34
C SER A 185 3.59 1.13 19.93
N ALA A 186 4.51 0.76 19.05
CA ALA A 186 4.20 0.34 17.69
C ALA A 186 4.77 -1.05 17.42
N ASP A 187 4.10 -1.78 16.52
CA ASP A 187 4.50 -3.09 16.05
C ASP A 187 4.18 -3.21 14.55
N THR A 188 4.65 -4.24 13.87
CA THR A 188 4.73 -4.26 12.41
C THR A 188 4.16 -5.53 11.79
N PHE A 189 3.26 -5.37 10.83
CA PHE A 189 2.93 -6.44 9.88
C PHE A 189 3.84 -6.35 8.66
N THR A 190 4.59 -7.42 8.39
CA THR A 190 5.45 -7.51 7.21
C THR A 190 4.67 -8.16 6.07
N LEU A 191 4.43 -7.44 4.97
CA LEU A 191 3.67 -8.01 3.85
C LEU A 191 4.63 -8.84 2.96
N PRO A 192 4.28 -10.10 2.62
CA PRO A 192 5.20 -11.02 1.97
C PRO A 192 5.38 -10.81 0.46
N GLN A 193 4.59 -9.93 -0.17
CA GLN A 193 4.55 -9.77 -1.63
C GLN A 193 4.99 -8.37 -2.08
N GLY A 194 5.40 -8.25 -3.33
CA GLY A 194 5.76 -6.97 -3.95
C GLY A 194 4.55 -6.06 -4.17
N VAL A 195 4.80 -4.75 -4.24
CA VAL A 195 3.81 -3.78 -4.72
C VAL A 195 3.82 -3.68 -6.24
N THR A 196 2.68 -3.30 -6.80
CA THR A 196 2.50 -3.05 -8.25
C THR A 196 1.80 -1.71 -8.46
N ILE A 197 1.66 -1.31 -9.73
CA ILE A 197 0.81 -0.17 -10.11
C ILE A 197 -0.40 -0.67 -10.86
N ASN A 198 -1.59 -0.26 -10.43
CA ASN A 198 -2.80 -0.39 -11.22
C ASN A 198 -2.74 0.58 -12.40
N LYS A 199 -2.38 0.05 -13.58
CA LYS A 199 -2.19 0.80 -14.82
C LYS A 199 -3.42 1.55 -15.33
N SER A 200 -4.64 1.18 -14.91
CA SER A 200 -5.84 1.91 -15.37
C SER A 200 -5.99 3.28 -14.71
N ILE A 201 -5.39 3.48 -13.54
CA ILE A 201 -5.52 4.69 -12.72
C ILE A 201 -4.18 5.16 -12.12
N ASN A 202 -3.08 4.51 -12.50
CA ASN A 202 -1.71 4.74 -12.03
C ASN A 202 -1.58 4.90 -10.50
N GLN A 203 -2.25 4.04 -9.74
CA GLN A 203 -2.14 4.00 -8.27
C GLN A 203 -1.31 2.81 -7.82
N PHE A 204 -0.51 3.01 -6.77
CA PHE A 204 0.18 1.91 -6.11
C PHE A 204 -0.85 0.95 -5.49
N MET A 205 -0.52 -0.33 -5.53
CA MET A 205 -1.37 -1.38 -5.02
C MET A 205 -0.51 -2.52 -4.47
N TYR A 206 -0.94 -3.06 -3.35
CA TYR A 206 -0.51 -4.37 -2.89
C TYR A 206 -1.54 -5.40 -3.38
N GLN A 207 -1.12 -6.42 -4.12
CA GLN A 207 -2.01 -7.47 -4.62
C GLN A 207 -1.37 -8.84 -4.45
N TYR A 208 -2.17 -9.84 -4.08
CA TYR A 208 -1.75 -11.21 -3.90
C TYR A 208 -2.91 -12.17 -4.18
N ASN A 209 -2.57 -13.44 -4.42
CA ASN A 209 -3.56 -14.50 -4.60
C ASN A 209 -3.51 -15.44 -3.40
N LYS A 210 -4.69 -15.80 -2.89
CA LYS A 210 -4.85 -16.78 -1.81
C LYS A 210 -6.06 -17.65 -2.09
N ALA A 211 -5.89 -18.96 -2.00
CA ALA A 211 -6.96 -19.95 -2.24
C ALA A 211 -7.74 -19.72 -3.56
N GLY A 212 -7.06 -19.31 -4.63
CA GLY A 212 -7.68 -19.04 -5.94
C GLY A 212 -8.39 -17.68 -6.08
N HIS A 213 -8.39 -16.85 -5.02
CA HIS A 213 -8.94 -15.50 -5.03
C HIS A 213 -7.82 -14.45 -5.05
N SER A 214 -8.09 -13.31 -5.69
CA SER A 214 -7.17 -12.17 -5.71
C SER A 214 -7.64 -11.09 -4.76
N PHE A 215 -6.76 -10.68 -3.84
CA PHE A 215 -7.02 -9.66 -2.84
C PHE A 215 -6.08 -8.49 -3.04
N ARG A 216 -6.52 -7.29 -2.65
CA ARG A 216 -5.71 -6.09 -2.81
C ARG A 216 -5.92 -5.04 -1.74
N VAL A 217 -4.84 -4.33 -1.42
CA VAL A 217 -4.88 -3.01 -0.78
C VAL A 217 -4.56 -1.97 -1.84
N GLN A 218 -5.50 -1.09 -2.11
CA GLN A 218 -5.31 0.02 -3.03
C GLN A 218 -4.87 1.25 -2.24
N PHE A 219 -3.75 1.83 -2.63
CA PHE A 219 -3.24 3.03 -1.98
C PHE A 219 -3.85 4.27 -2.64
N VAL A 220 -4.52 5.06 -1.83
CA VAL A 220 -4.97 6.41 -2.18
C VAL A 220 -3.81 7.34 -1.93
N GLY A 221 -3.32 7.97 -2.99
CA GLY A 221 -2.14 8.80 -2.92
C GLY A 221 -1.75 9.43 -4.24
N LEU A 222 -0.59 10.06 -4.24
CA LEU A 222 -0.03 10.83 -5.33
C LEU A 222 1.25 10.16 -5.84
N LEU A 223 1.23 9.71 -7.09
CA LEU A 223 2.43 9.30 -7.82
C LEU A 223 3.13 10.52 -8.42
N GLN A 224 4.43 10.67 -8.17
CA GLN A 224 5.28 11.61 -8.87
C GLN A 224 6.52 10.88 -9.40
N VAL A 225 7.01 11.36 -10.53
CA VAL A 225 8.26 10.91 -11.13
C VAL A 225 9.12 12.14 -11.34
N THR A 226 10.31 12.16 -10.74
CA THR A 226 11.27 13.24 -10.93
C THR A 226 12.06 13.04 -12.21
N GLU A 227 12.75 14.10 -12.66
CA GLU A 227 13.64 14.05 -13.83
C GLU A 227 14.79 13.04 -13.67
N ASP A 228 15.17 12.72 -12.43
CA ASP A 228 16.20 11.74 -12.09
C ASP A 228 15.68 10.29 -12.01
N PHE A 229 14.43 10.04 -12.40
CA PHE A 229 13.74 8.74 -12.25
C PHE A 229 13.64 8.27 -10.80
N GLN A 230 13.44 9.21 -9.89
CA GLN A 230 12.96 8.90 -8.57
C GLN A 230 11.44 8.84 -8.62
N ILE A 231 10.88 7.69 -8.26
CA ILE A 231 9.44 7.54 -8.14
C ILE A 231 9.08 7.78 -6.68
N THR A 232 8.32 8.83 -6.43
CA THR A 232 7.75 9.08 -5.10
C THR A 232 6.26 8.74 -5.11
N TYR A 233 5.79 8.10 -4.04
CA TYR A 233 4.38 7.85 -3.85
C TYR A 233 3.96 8.30 -2.45
N SER A 234 3.14 9.36 -2.38
CA SER A 234 2.61 9.86 -1.12
C SER A 234 1.22 9.30 -0.87
N ILE A 235 1.08 8.40 0.09
CA ILE A 235 -0.20 7.89 0.61
C ILE A 235 -0.88 9.00 1.42
N ASP A 236 -2.12 9.30 1.05
CA ASP A 236 -2.95 10.28 1.74
C ASP A 236 -3.41 9.74 3.10
N ARG A 237 -3.42 10.62 4.12
CA ARG A 237 -3.99 10.34 5.44
C ARG A 237 -5.45 9.92 5.31
N GLN A 238 -5.83 8.87 6.04
CA GLN A 238 -7.20 8.37 6.09
C GLN A 238 -7.80 8.59 7.48
N VAL A 239 -9.04 9.07 7.50
CA VAL A 239 -9.80 9.30 8.74
C VAL A 239 -11.15 8.58 8.70
N SER A 240 -11.65 8.22 9.87
CA SER A 240 -13.01 7.72 10.09
C SER A 240 -14.05 8.81 9.84
N GLN A 241 -15.34 8.45 9.89
CA GLN A 241 -16.44 9.42 9.84
C GLN A 241 -16.41 10.41 11.02
N THR A 242 -15.81 10.02 12.15
CA THR A 242 -15.64 10.87 13.33
C THR A 242 -14.35 11.71 13.30
N GLY A 243 -13.57 11.63 12.22
CA GLY A 243 -12.31 12.35 12.06
C GLY A 243 -11.09 11.70 12.74
N ALA A 244 -11.27 10.54 13.38
CA ALA A 244 -10.17 9.80 13.98
C ALA A 244 -9.25 9.22 12.89
N GLU A 245 -7.94 9.33 13.09
CA GLU A 245 -6.95 8.79 12.16
C GLU A 245 -7.03 7.27 12.06
N GLN A 246 -7.02 6.75 10.84
CA GLN A 246 -6.94 5.32 10.53
C GLN A 246 -5.60 4.98 9.88
N VAL A 247 -5.13 5.83 8.97
CA VAL A 247 -3.83 5.69 8.30
C VAL A 247 -3.17 7.05 8.27
N ALA A 248 -1.93 7.13 8.74
CA ALA A 248 -1.14 8.35 8.65
C ALA A 248 -0.66 8.60 7.21
N SER A 249 -0.39 9.86 6.89
CA SER A 249 0.27 10.20 5.61
C SER A 249 1.66 9.59 5.56
N THR A 250 2.06 9.02 4.42
CA THR A 250 3.42 8.48 4.26
C THR A 250 3.90 8.65 2.83
N THR A 251 5.19 8.93 2.64
CA THR A 251 5.80 9.00 1.31
C THR A 251 6.81 7.87 1.14
N PHE A 252 6.64 7.12 0.07
CA PHE A 252 7.60 6.15 -0.43
C PHE A 252 8.49 6.81 -1.47
N THR A 253 9.74 6.36 -1.52
CA THR A 253 10.72 6.82 -2.48
C THR A 253 11.42 5.59 -3.06
N ILE A 254 11.16 5.34 -4.34
CA ILE A 254 11.70 4.21 -5.08
C ILE A 254 12.72 4.77 -6.07
N GLY A 255 13.98 4.42 -5.84
CA GLY A 255 15.03 4.63 -6.83
C GLY A 255 14.78 3.70 -8.02
N ALA A 256 14.79 4.24 -9.23
CA ALA A 256 14.51 3.48 -10.43
C ALA A 256 15.42 3.86 -11.59
N THR A 257 15.56 2.91 -12.52
CA THR A 257 16.34 3.05 -13.75
C THR A 257 15.48 2.62 -14.93
N PHE A 258 15.56 3.31 -16.06
CA PHE A 258 14.80 2.90 -17.25
C PHE A 258 15.14 1.47 -17.68
N LYS A 259 14.11 0.71 -18.01
CA LYS A 259 14.27 -0.62 -18.60
C LYS A 259 14.38 -0.57 -20.12
N ASN A 260 13.58 0.29 -20.75
CA ASN A 260 13.37 0.26 -22.19
C ASN A 260 14.22 1.30 -22.92
N ASN A 261 14.71 0.95 -24.11
CA ASN A 261 15.47 1.83 -25.00
C ASN A 261 14.57 2.54 -26.03
N ASN A 262 13.24 2.41 -25.92
CA ASN A 262 12.25 2.97 -26.83
C ASN A 262 11.08 3.63 -26.07
N PHE A 263 10.48 4.64 -26.69
CA PHE A 263 9.41 5.46 -26.11
C PHE A 263 8.04 5.11 -26.70
N SER A 264 7.49 3.96 -26.32
CA SER A 264 6.14 3.57 -26.72
C SER A 264 5.39 2.89 -25.59
N GLY A 265 4.13 3.29 -25.35
CA GLY A 265 3.27 2.67 -24.36
C GLY A 265 3.59 3.08 -22.92
N SER A 266 3.85 2.09 -22.06
CA SER A 266 4.12 2.30 -20.63
C SER A 266 5.54 2.81 -20.37
N LEU A 267 5.71 3.58 -19.30
CA LEU A 267 7.00 3.83 -18.68
C LEU A 267 7.38 2.62 -17.83
N ASP A 268 8.31 1.80 -18.32
CA ASP A 268 8.85 0.66 -17.59
C ASP A 268 10.20 1.01 -16.96
N VAL A 269 10.29 0.83 -15.65
CA VAL A 269 11.51 1.06 -14.89
C VAL A 269 11.89 -0.16 -14.07
N LEU A 270 13.19 -0.43 -13.98
CA LEU A 270 13.78 -1.36 -13.03
C LEU A 270 13.93 -0.65 -11.68
N VAL A 271 13.43 -1.28 -10.62
CA VAL A 271 13.63 -0.77 -9.26
C VAL A 271 15.07 -1.04 -8.85
N ASN A 272 15.73 -0.04 -8.27
CA ASN A 272 17.09 -0.17 -7.79
C ASN A 272 17.11 -0.93 -6.46
N LYS A 273 18.15 -1.74 -6.26
CA LYS A 273 18.48 -2.35 -4.97
C LYS A 273 18.96 -1.29 -3.98
N THR A 274 19.08 -1.69 -2.72
CA THR A 274 19.59 -0.82 -1.64
C THR A 274 21.03 -0.36 -1.85
N ASP A 275 21.84 -1.13 -2.58
CA ASP A 275 23.22 -0.77 -2.96
C ASP A 275 23.30 0.21 -4.16
N GLY A 276 22.14 0.63 -4.70
CA GLY A 276 22.03 1.55 -5.83
C GLY A 276 22.12 0.89 -7.22
N THR A 277 22.41 -0.41 -7.30
CA THR A 277 22.43 -1.16 -8.57
C THR A 277 21.01 -1.50 -9.03
N SER A 278 20.82 -1.81 -10.32
CA SER A 278 19.49 -2.19 -10.83
C SER A 278 19.06 -3.57 -10.31
N GLY A 279 17.82 -3.65 -9.83
CA GLY A 279 17.16 -4.90 -9.49
C GLY A 279 16.51 -5.56 -10.72
N ALA A 280 15.84 -6.70 -10.48
CA ALA A 280 15.10 -7.41 -11.53
C ALA A 280 13.62 -6.99 -11.60
N PHE A 281 13.11 -6.35 -10.55
CA PHE A 281 11.71 -5.96 -10.45
C PHE A 281 11.40 -4.80 -11.42
N THR A 282 10.39 -4.98 -12.27
CA THR A 282 9.93 -3.93 -13.19
C THR A 282 8.64 -3.30 -12.68
N LEU A 283 8.67 -1.98 -12.51
CA LEU A 283 7.49 -1.17 -12.25
C LEU A 283 7.06 -0.48 -13.55
N SER A 284 5.79 -0.62 -13.91
CA SER A 284 5.27 -0.10 -15.18
C SER A 284 4.13 0.90 -14.95
N ILE A 285 4.31 2.13 -15.40
CA ILE A 285 3.33 3.22 -15.33
C ILE A 285 2.67 3.39 -16.70
N SER A 286 1.34 3.42 -16.75
CA SER A 286 0.61 3.63 -18.00
C SER A 286 0.58 5.10 -18.38
N GLY A 287 0.80 5.40 -19.65
CA GLY A 287 0.81 6.78 -20.14
C GLY A 287 1.22 6.85 -21.60
N SER A 288 1.74 8.00 -21.99
CA SER A 288 2.23 8.23 -23.35
C SER A 288 3.47 9.10 -23.32
N PHE A 289 4.39 8.82 -24.23
CA PHE A 289 5.54 9.67 -24.45
C PHE A 289 5.15 10.84 -25.35
N THR A 290 5.57 12.04 -24.97
CA THR A 290 5.25 13.29 -25.66
C THR A 290 6.54 14.04 -25.96
N ALA A 291 6.58 14.78 -27.06
CA ALA A 291 7.63 15.77 -27.29
C ALA A 291 7.14 17.13 -26.77
N VAL A 292 7.86 17.72 -25.82
CA VAL A 292 7.58 19.02 -25.20
C VAL A 292 8.54 20.04 -25.80
N LEU A 293 8.03 21.11 -26.42
CA LEU A 293 8.88 22.20 -26.91
C LEU A 293 9.14 23.19 -25.77
N GLY A 294 10.37 23.22 -25.23
CA GLY A 294 10.83 24.28 -24.33
C GLY A 294 11.20 25.56 -25.09
N GLN A 295 11.57 26.63 -24.36
CA GLN A 295 11.86 27.94 -24.97
C GLN A 295 12.96 27.90 -26.05
N THR A 296 13.92 26.98 -25.94
CA THR A 296 15.05 26.86 -26.89
C THR A 296 15.41 25.43 -27.28
N LYS A 297 14.71 24.41 -26.75
CA LYS A 297 15.03 22.99 -26.99
C LYS A 297 13.75 22.16 -27.07
N LEU A 298 13.69 21.21 -28.01
CA LEU A 298 12.76 20.09 -27.91
C LEU A 298 13.13 19.28 -26.66
N GLN A 299 12.18 18.73 -25.94
CA GLN A 299 12.39 17.83 -24.80
C GLN A 299 11.49 16.61 -25.02
N ALA A 300 11.95 15.43 -24.64
CA ALA A 300 11.02 14.30 -24.53
C ALA A 300 10.33 14.39 -23.16
N GLY A 301 9.15 13.81 -23.03
CA GLY A 301 8.46 13.74 -21.76
C GLY A 301 7.53 12.53 -21.70
N PHE A 302 7.05 12.23 -20.52
CA PHE A 302 6.05 11.19 -20.27
C PHE A 302 4.85 11.81 -19.57
N THR A 303 3.67 11.57 -20.13
CA THR A 303 2.41 12.05 -19.56
C THR A 303 1.58 10.86 -19.12
N PHE A 304 1.09 10.91 -17.88
CA PHE A 304 0.19 9.90 -17.32
C PHE A 304 -0.97 10.55 -16.58
N SER A 305 -2.09 9.83 -16.49
CA SER A 305 -3.24 10.26 -15.70
C SER A 305 -3.43 9.34 -14.50
N GLN A 306 -3.88 9.90 -13.38
CA GLN A 306 -4.20 9.16 -12.16
C GLN A 306 -5.48 9.68 -11.52
N VAL A 307 -6.14 8.85 -10.71
CA VAL A 307 -7.33 9.26 -9.96
C VAL A 307 -6.91 9.75 -8.58
N ARG A 308 -7.38 10.94 -8.19
CA ARG A 308 -7.17 11.55 -6.86
C ARG A 308 -8.47 12.15 -6.35
N ALA A 309 -8.92 11.70 -5.18
CA ALA A 309 -10.18 12.16 -4.58
C ALA A 309 -11.37 12.18 -5.56
N GLY A 310 -11.44 11.16 -6.44
CA GLY A 310 -12.47 11.05 -7.49
C GLY A 310 -12.20 11.82 -8.79
N ASN A 311 -11.17 12.66 -8.85
CA ASN A 311 -10.81 13.45 -10.03
C ASN A 311 -9.68 12.79 -10.82
N THR A 312 -9.70 12.89 -12.14
CA THR A 312 -8.57 12.48 -12.98
C THR A 312 -7.59 13.64 -13.11
N ILE A 313 -6.34 13.43 -12.70
CA ILE A 313 -5.25 14.40 -12.79
C ILE A 313 -4.24 13.89 -13.80
N THR A 314 -3.86 14.74 -14.75
CA THR A 314 -2.80 14.45 -15.73
C THR A 314 -1.50 15.10 -15.29
N THR A 315 -0.44 14.30 -15.20
CA THR A 315 0.92 14.70 -14.84
C THR A 315 1.82 14.52 -16.04
N ALA A 316 2.56 15.56 -16.40
CA ALA A 316 3.60 15.51 -17.43
C ALA A 316 4.98 15.62 -16.78
N VAL A 317 5.89 14.73 -17.18
CA VAL A 317 7.27 14.66 -16.69
C VAL A 317 8.16 14.99 -17.88
N GLY A 318 8.97 16.05 -17.76
CA GLY A 318 9.95 16.42 -18.77
C GLY A 318 11.24 15.63 -18.61
N PHE A 319 11.89 15.31 -19.71
CA PHE A 319 13.19 14.67 -19.75
C PHE A 319 14.16 15.56 -20.52
N SER A 320 15.20 16.03 -19.84
CA SER A 320 16.25 16.82 -20.47
C SER A 320 17.21 15.92 -21.26
N GLY A 321 17.43 16.24 -22.53
CA GLY A 321 18.39 15.55 -23.38
C GLY A 321 18.82 16.39 -24.57
N SER A 322 19.54 15.76 -25.50
CA SER A 322 20.00 16.42 -26.72
C SER A 322 19.64 15.60 -27.96
N LEU A 323 19.25 16.32 -29.02
CA LEU A 323 19.09 15.76 -30.34
C LEU A 323 20.47 15.53 -30.94
N GLN A 324 20.76 14.32 -31.39
CA GLN A 324 21.98 13.97 -32.11
C GLN A 324 21.62 13.33 -33.44
N LEU A 325 22.34 13.68 -34.49
CA LEU A 325 22.27 12.97 -35.76
C LEU A 325 23.32 11.86 -35.74
N LYS A 326 22.89 10.61 -35.86
CA LYS A 326 23.79 9.45 -35.93
C LYS A 326 23.31 8.48 -36.99
N ASN A 327 24.19 8.13 -37.94
CA ASN A 327 23.88 7.21 -39.04
C ASN A 327 22.62 7.59 -39.84
N GLY A 328 22.41 8.89 -40.11
CA GLY A 328 21.22 9.39 -40.82
C GLY A 328 19.91 9.34 -40.03
N GLN A 329 19.96 8.99 -38.74
CA GLN A 329 18.80 9.00 -37.85
C GLN A 329 18.94 10.12 -36.82
N VAL A 330 17.81 10.74 -36.51
CA VAL A 330 17.67 11.60 -35.33
C VAL A 330 17.65 10.69 -34.10
N GLN A 331 18.50 10.96 -33.11
CA GLN A 331 18.58 10.23 -31.85
C GLN A 331 18.44 11.22 -30.70
N TRP A 332 17.80 10.81 -29.61
CA TRP A 332 17.65 11.63 -28.42
C TRP A 332 18.48 11.06 -27.28
N GLN A 333 19.60 11.69 -26.95
CA GLN A 333 20.49 11.20 -25.90
C GLN A 333 20.15 11.82 -24.55
N PHE A 334 19.99 10.98 -23.52
CA PHE A 334 19.84 11.37 -22.12
C PHE A 334 21.15 11.15 -21.37
N VAL A 335 21.43 12.02 -20.40
CA VAL A 335 22.57 11.85 -19.48
C VAL A 335 22.00 11.83 -18.07
N LYS A 336 22.22 10.74 -17.34
CA LYS A 336 21.90 10.64 -15.90
C LYS A 336 23.20 10.45 -15.12
N ASN A 337 23.53 11.38 -14.23
CA ASN A 337 24.61 11.22 -13.23
C ASN A 337 25.93 10.67 -13.79
N ALA A 338 26.52 11.35 -14.79
CA ALA A 338 27.75 10.96 -15.51
C ALA A 338 27.69 9.64 -16.32
N GLN A 339 26.58 8.90 -16.26
CA GLN A 339 26.31 7.73 -17.10
C GLN A 339 25.37 8.15 -18.25
N THR A 340 25.83 7.92 -19.48
CA THR A 340 25.07 8.27 -20.67
C THR A 340 24.12 7.13 -21.03
N MET A 341 22.81 7.39 -21.06
CA MET A 341 21.81 6.47 -21.61
C MET A 341 21.28 7.04 -22.92
N THR A 342 21.66 6.41 -24.03
CA THR A 342 21.17 6.80 -25.35
C THR A 342 19.85 6.09 -25.62
N ILE A 343 18.76 6.86 -25.77
CA ILE A 343 17.47 6.33 -26.22
C ILE A 343 17.32 6.68 -27.71
N ALA A 344 17.29 5.67 -28.56
CA ALA A 344 17.15 5.90 -29.99
C ALA A 344 15.69 6.26 -30.32
N VAL A 345 15.42 7.51 -30.67
CA VAL A 345 14.13 7.94 -31.21
C VAL A 345 14.20 7.90 -32.74
N SER A 346 14.10 6.71 -33.32
CA SER A 346 14.05 6.59 -34.78
C SER A 346 12.64 6.97 -35.27
N ALA A 347 12.50 8.15 -35.85
CA ALA A 347 11.34 8.53 -36.64
C ALA A 347 11.77 8.70 -38.10
N ALA A 348 11.12 7.98 -39.01
CA ALA A 348 11.40 8.09 -40.45
C ALA A 348 10.93 9.44 -41.03
N ASP A 349 10.00 10.13 -40.33
CA ASP A 349 9.41 11.40 -40.77
C ASP A 349 9.15 12.32 -39.56
N ILE A 350 10.20 12.93 -38.99
CA ILE A 350 9.98 14.06 -38.08
C ILE A 350 9.55 15.26 -38.91
N LYS A 351 8.23 15.40 -39.12
CA LYS A 351 7.64 16.64 -39.62
C LYS A 351 7.69 17.66 -38.50
N LEU A 352 8.80 18.37 -38.42
CA LEU A 352 8.85 19.66 -37.76
C LEU A 352 7.74 20.50 -38.43
N GLY A 353 6.82 21.05 -37.65
CA GLY A 353 5.83 22.00 -38.17
C GLY A 353 6.53 23.26 -38.72
N PRO A 354 5.95 24.46 -38.64
CA PRO A 354 6.63 25.69 -39.10
C PRO A 354 7.92 26.06 -38.33
N ALA A 355 8.46 25.15 -37.50
CA ALA A 355 9.76 25.29 -36.86
C ALA A 355 10.88 25.26 -37.91
N ARG A 356 11.53 26.40 -38.10
CA ARG A 356 12.76 26.51 -38.88
C ARG A 356 13.91 25.88 -38.11
N VAL A 357 14.51 24.82 -38.65
CA VAL A 357 15.84 24.39 -38.25
C VAL A 357 16.83 25.37 -38.86
N ASP A 358 17.33 26.32 -38.07
CA ASP A 358 18.43 27.20 -38.49
C ASP A 358 19.75 26.43 -38.26
N ALA A 359 20.08 25.52 -39.18
CA ALA A 359 21.37 24.86 -39.21
C ALA A 359 22.42 25.80 -39.81
N ARG A 360 22.88 26.79 -39.04
CA ARG A 360 24.04 27.58 -39.44
C ARG A 360 25.29 26.71 -39.29
N LEU A 361 25.68 26.11 -40.40
CA LEU A 361 26.99 25.48 -40.56
C LEU A 361 28.05 26.60 -40.53
N ASN A 362 28.67 26.81 -39.38
CA ASN A 362 29.89 27.63 -39.29
C ASN A 362 31.06 26.82 -39.87
N ILE A 363 31.36 27.00 -41.14
CA ILE A 363 32.64 26.56 -41.71
C ILE A 363 33.68 27.61 -41.32
N VAL A 364 34.45 27.32 -40.26
CA VAL A 364 35.67 28.10 -39.97
C VAL A 364 36.77 27.55 -40.90
N GLY A 365 36.91 28.18 -42.07
CA GLY A 365 38.07 27.95 -42.93
C GLY A 365 39.32 28.50 -42.24
N ALA A 366 40.39 27.70 -42.20
CA ALA A 366 41.67 28.13 -41.70
C ALA A 366 42.26 29.18 -42.66
N GLY A 367 42.09 30.46 -42.31
CA GLY A 367 42.79 31.58 -42.94
C GLY A 367 41.88 32.75 -43.34
N GLY A 368 41.82 33.77 -42.50
CA GLY A 368 41.70 35.17 -42.96
C GLY A 368 40.31 35.81 -42.95
N GLN A 369 40.11 36.67 -41.96
CA GLN A 369 39.26 37.87 -41.92
C GLN A 369 37.73 37.69 -41.99
N GLY A 370 37.09 37.99 -40.87
CA GLY A 370 35.66 38.22 -40.81
C GLY A 370 35.31 39.55 -41.46
N ASP A 371 34.21 39.54 -42.21
CA ASP A 371 33.44 40.74 -42.50
C ASP A 371 31.98 40.47 -42.13
N GLN A 372 31.48 41.30 -41.21
CA GLN A 372 30.06 41.49 -41.01
C GLN A 372 29.50 42.18 -42.26
N CYS A 373 28.59 41.53 -42.99
CA CYS A 373 27.71 42.25 -43.90
C CYS A 373 26.38 42.54 -43.19
N ASP A 374 26.30 43.75 -42.66
CA ASP A 374 25.04 44.45 -42.42
C ASP A 374 24.57 45.14 -43.72
N SER A 375 23.24 45.30 -43.83
CA SER A 375 22.45 46.13 -44.74
C SER A 375 21.74 45.48 -45.97
N ALA A 376 20.45 45.19 -45.73
CA ALA A 376 19.26 45.74 -46.41
C ALA A 376 18.97 45.47 -47.91
N PRO A 377 17.67 45.52 -48.31
CA PRO A 377 17.10 44.63 -49.32
C PRO A 377 17.10 45.23 -50.73
N GLY A 378 17.38 44.39 -51.73
CA GLY A 378 17.23 44.72 -53.13
C GLY A 378 16.95 43.45 -53.93
N ASP A 379 15.84 43.45 -54.65
CA ASP A 379 15.41 42.42 -55.60
C ASP A 379 16.55 42.01 -56.54
N MET A 380 16.92 40.72 -56.53
CA MET A 380 17.43 40.03 -57.72
C MET A 380 17.03 38.56 -57.68
N ASN A 381 16.19 38.18 -58.65
CA ASN A 381 16.02 36.82 -59.13
C ASN A 381 17.39 36.16 -59.31
N ASN A 382 17.59 35.01 -58.66
CA ASN A 382 18.50 33.99 -59.16
C ASN A 382 17.91 32.61 -58.84
N SER A 383 17.24 32.06 -59.84
CA SER A 383 17.03 30.63 -60.02
C SER A 383 18.37 29.90 -60.02
N ILE A 384 18.54 28.93 -59.13
CA ILE A 384 19.52 27.86 -59.32
C ILE A 384 18.79 26.52 -59.16
N THR A 385 18.54 25.91 -60.30
CA THR A 385 18.21 24.50 -60.50
C THR A 385 19.41 23.65 -60.06
N LEU A 386 19.18 22.62 -59.25
CA LEU A 386 20.12 21.50 -59.15
C LEU A 386 19.37 20.20 -59.46
N LEU A 387 19.86 19.60 -60.54
CA LEU A 387 19.45 18.34 -61.14
C LEU A 387 19.80 17.17 -60.21
N GLU A 388 18.96 16.14 -60.31
CA GLU A 388 19.17 14.79 -59.80
C GLU A 388 20.44 14.15 -60.39
N GLU A 389 21.22 13.48 -59.55
CA GLU A 389 21.67 12.10 -59.70
C GLU A 389 22.04 11.50 -58.33
#